data_AF-A0A4Y8C7J0-F1
#
_entry.id   AF-A0A4Y8C7J0-F1
#
_cell.length_a   1.000
_cell.length_b   1.000
_cell.length_c   1.000
_cell.angle_alpha   90.00
_cell.angle_beta   90.00
_cell.angle_gamma   90.00
#
_symmetry.space_group_name_H-M   'P 1'
#
loop_
_entity.id
_entity.type
_entity.pdbx_description
1 polymer ?
#
loop_
_entity_poly.entity_id
_entity_poly.type
_entity_poly.pdbx_seq_one_letter_code
_entity_poly.pdbx_strand_id
1 'polypeptide(L)'
;GEFVTFLDDDDELLSGALSTLMQKANEGYAHVFGNCLIEKEGNLSKEFSGKGLEKDSEISKKDFLMAKFSGEFFSVFKKSLLENKRFNEEFYGNEATLWVNLYKEKSFYIHKAFRIY
;
A
#
# COMPACT_ATOMS: atom_id res chain seq x y z
N GLY A 1 10.84 -5.95 -12.10
CA GLY A 1 10.67 -7.32 -11.56
C GLY A 1 9.23 -7.76 -11.71
N GLU A 2 8.86 -8.87 -11.06
CA GLU A 2 7.49 -9.36 -10.98
C GLU A 2 6.61 -8.50 -10.07
N PHE A 3 7.17 -8.08 -8.93
CA PHE A 3 6.56 -7.15 -7.98
C PHE A 3 7.12 -5.74 -8.16
N VAL A 4 6.28 -4.75 -7.83
CA VAL A 4 6.54 -3.32 -7.93
C VAL A 4 6.07 -2.65 -6.64
N THR A 5 6.74 -1.57 -6.27
CA THR A 5 6.35 -0.61 -5.23
C THR A 5 6.75 0.78 -5.70
N PHE A 6 6.22 1.81 -5.06
CA PHE A 6 6.59 3.21 -5.27
C PHE A 6 7.12 3.76 -3.95
N LEU A 7 8.19 4.53 -4.03
CA LEU A 7 8.82 5.22 -2.90
C LEU A 7 9.17 6.61 -3.41
N ASP A 8 8.65 7.62 -2.71
CA ASP A 8 8.94 9.02 -3.02
C ASP A 8 10.36 9.36 -2.54
N ASP A 9 11.00 10.36 -3.15
CA ASP A 9 12.41 10.66 -2.92
C ASP A 9 12.69 11.36 -1.57
N ASP A 10 11.64 11.83 -0.90
CA ASP A 10 11.63 12.39 0.45
C ASP A 10 11.14 11.41 1.53
N ASP A 11 10.80 10.17 1.15
CA ASP A 11 10.35 9.12 2.06
C ASP A 11 11.47 8.14 2.46
N GLU A 12 11.29 7.50 3.63
CA GLU A 12 12.21 6.46 4.11
C GLU A 12 11.51 5.12 4.38
N LEU A 13 12.12 4.02 3.93
CA LEU A 13 11.65 2.68 4.28
C LEU A 13 12.13 2.26 5.67
N LEU A 14 11.20 1.72 6.47
CA LEU A 14 11.55 1.11 7.74
C LEU A 14 12.33 -0.20 7.52
N SER A 15 13.23 -0.51 8.45
CA SER A 15 14.07 -1.71 8.36
C SER A 15 13.24 -2.98 8.20
N GLY A 16 13.59 -3.79 7.19
CA GLY A 16 12.90 -5.03 6.87
C GLY A 16 11.53 -4.88 6.21
N ALA A 17 11.15 -3.68 5.76
CA ALA A 17 9.86 -3.42 5.10
C ALA A 17 9.62 -4.34 3.88
N LEU A 18 10.51 -4.27 2.89
CA LEU A 18 10.40 -5.09 1.68
C LEU A 18 10.46 -6.58 1.98
N SER A 19 11.35 -7.03 2.88
CA SER A 19 11.44 -8.44 3.26
C SER A 19 10.15 -8.97 3.87
N THR A 20 9.52 -8.19 4.77
CA THR A 20 8.26 -8.54 5.42
C THR A 20 7.12 -8.64 4.40
N LEU A 21 7.00 -7.65 3.53
CA LEU A 21 5.95 -7.59 2.51
C LEU A 21 6.11 -8.72 1.48
N MET A 22 7.34 -8.97 1.03
CA MET A 22 7.63 -10.03 0.07
C MET A 22 7.46 -11.43 0.66
N GLN A 23 7.76 -11.64 1.95
CA GLN A 23 7.47 -12.91 2.63
C GLN A 23 5.98 -13.22 2.55
N LYS A 24 5.13 -12.21 2.80
CA LYS A 24 3.68 -12.39 2.71
C LYS A 24 3.21 -12.57 1.26
N ALA A 25 3.79 -11.83 0.31
CA ALA A 25 3.50 -12.01 -1.10
C ALA A 25 3.80 -13.44 -1.60
N ASN A 26 4.88 -14.05 -1.10
CA ASN A 26 5.26 -15.43 -1.41
C ASN A 26 4.26 -16.48 -0.92
N GLU A 27 3.34 -16.13 -0.01
CA GLU A 27 2.20 -16.98 0.37
C GLU A 27 1.08 -17.00 -0.70
N GLY A 28 1.23 -16.23 -1.78
CA GLY A 28 0.29 -16.19 -2.91
C GLY A 28 -0.54 -14.91 -3.02
N TYR A 29 -0.25 -13.88 -2.22
CA TYR A 29 -0.93 -12.59 -2.30
C TYR A 29 -0.35 -11.73 -3.42
N ALA A 30 -1.23 -11.21 -4.29
CA ALA A 30 -0.83 -10.38 -5.43
C ALA A 30 -0.59 -8.92 -5.04
N HIS A 31 -1.12 -8.49 -3.89
CA HIS A 31 -0.96 -7.16 -3.32
C HIS A 31 -0.86 -7.29 -1.80
N VAL A 32 0.20 -6.72 -1.21
CA VAL A 32 0.41 -6.69 0.24
C VAL A 32 0.75 -5.28 0.65
N PHE A 33 0.12 -4.78 1.70
CA PHE A 33 0.31 -3.42 2.16
C PHE A 33 0.24 -3.30 3.68
N GLY A 34 0.72 -2.17 4.19
CA GLY A 34 0.60 -1.81 5.60
C GLY A 34 0.71 -0.31 5.79
N ASN A 35 0.73 0.11 7.05
CA ASN A 35 0.71 1.53 7.40
C ASN A 35 2.03 2.24 7.08
N CYS A 36 1.98 3.55 7.23
CA CYS A 36 3.14 4.42 7.32
C CYS A 36 3.17 5.09 8.70
N LEU A 37 4.33 5.62 9.07
CA LEU A 37 4.46 6.62 10.12
C LEU A 37 4.53 7.99 9.45
N ILE A 38 4.07 9.01 10.18
CA ILE A 38 4.03 10.39 9.70
C ILE A 38 5.17 11.15 10.37
N GLU A 39 6.07 11.76 9.62
CA GLU A 39 7.03 12.73 10.13
C GLU A 39 6.54 14.16 9.88
N LYS A 40 6.50 14.99 10.94
CA LYS A 40 6.17 16.42 10.82
C LYS A 40 7.19 17.25 11.57
N GLU A 41 7.85 18.15 10.84
CA GLU A 41 8.83 19.09 11.40
C GLU A 41 9.92 18.35 12.21
N GLY A 42 10.38 17.21 11.71
CA GLY A 42 11.38 16.35 12.36
C GLY A 42 10.87 15.52 13.55
N ASN A 43 9.55 15.48 13.79
CA ASN A 43 8.94 14.65 14.82
C ASN A 43 8.19 13.48 14.20
N LEU A 44 8.66 12.27 14.47
CA LEU A 44 8.02 11.04 14.05
C LEU A 44 6.78 10.73 14.92
N SER A 45 5.64 10.54 14.26
CA SER A 45 4.38 10.13 14.89
C SER A 45 4.47 8.74 15.50
N LYS A 46 3.72 8.51 16.57
CA LYS A 46 3.47 7.18 17.14
C LYS A 46 2.24 6.49 16.54
N GLU A 47 1.43 7.24 15.80
CA GLU A 47 0.20 6.77 15.20
C GLU A 47 0.41 6.36 13.75
N PHE A 48 -0.31 5.33 13.34
CA PHE A 48 -0.38 4.93 11.94
C PHE A 48 -1.14 5.95 11.09
N SER A 49 -0.69 6.09 9.85
CA SER A 49 -1.34 6.92 8.84
C SER A 49 -2.69 6.37 8.37
N GLY A 50 -2.84 5.05 8.37
CA GLY A 50 -4.06 4.36 7.97
C GLY A 50 -5.11 4.31 9.09
N LYS A 51 -6.38 4.35 8.70
CA LYS A 51 -7.54 4.19 9.59
C LYS A 51 -8.47 3.08 9.09
N GLY A 52 -9.17 2.42 10.02
CA GLY A 52 -10.22 1.45 9.73
C GLY A 52 -9.78 -0.02 9.71
N LEU A 53 -8.47 -0.29 9.72
CA LEU A 53 -7.89 -1.63 9.82
C LEU A 53 -7.08 -1.76 11.11
N GLU A 54 -7.55 -2.58 12.04
CA GLU A 54 -6.99 -2.70 13.39
C GLU A 54 -6.16 -3.98 13.60
N LYS A 55 -6.04 -4.82 12.57
CA LYS A 55 -5.29 -6.09 12.60
C LYS A 55 -5.04 -6.63 11.20
N ASP A 56 -4.09 -7.56 11.13
CA ASP A 56 -3.82 -8.35 9.93
C ASP A 56 -5.10 -8.95 9.36
N SER A 57 -5.34 -8.72 8.07
CA SER A 57 -6.58 -9.13 7.42
C SER A 57 -6.45 -9.24 5.91
N GLU A 58 -7.24 -10.13 5.33
CA GLU A 58 -7.49 -10.12 3.89
C GLU A 58 -8.43 -8.97 3.54
N ILE A 59 -8.12 -8.29 2.44
CA ILE A 59 -8.85 -7.12 1.98
C ILE A 59 -9.45 -7.43 0.62
N SER A 60 -10.76 -7.27 0.52
CA SER A 60 -11.47 -7.45 -0.75
C SER A 60 -11.60 -6.14 -1.51
N LYS A 61 -11.84 -6.24 -2.83
CA LYS A 61 -12.23 -5.09 -3.65
C LYS A 61 -13.42 -4.33 -3.09
N LYS A 62 -14.38 -5.05 -2.49
CA LYS A 62 -15.56 -4.44 -1.88
C LYS A 62 -15.18 -3.55 -0.69
N ASP A 63 -14.23 -3.98 0.13
CA ASP A 63 -13.78 -3.19 1.29
C ASP A 63 -13.14 -1.86 0.85
N PHE A 64 -12.31 -1.92 -0.21
CA PHE A 64 -11.72 -0.73 -0.83
C PHE A 64 -12.79 0.19 -1.45
N LEU A 65 -13.71 -0.36 -2.27
CA LEU A 65 -14.78 0.42 -2.91
C LEU A 65 -15.76 1.05 -1.93
N MET A 66 -15.95 0.44 -0.76
CA MET A 66 -16.76 0.98 0.32
C MET A 66 -16.01 1.94 1.26
N ALA A 67 -14.73 2.24 0.96
CA ALA A 67 -13.87 3.07 1.79
C ALA A 67 -13.85 2.66 3.27
N LYS A 68 -13.84 1.34 3.54
CA LYS A 68 -13.75 0.81 4.92
C LYS A 68 -12.44 1.18 5.61
N PHE A 69 -11.44 1.53 4.83
CA PHE A 69 -10.15 2.01 5.28
C PHE A 69 -9.72 3.21 4.42
N SER A 70 -8.89 4.07 5.00
CA SER A 70 -8.41 5.29 4.36
C SER A 70 -7.09 5.74 4.98
N GLY A 71 -6.43 6.71 4.36
CA GLY A 71 -5.12 7.19 4.76
C GLY A 71 -4.02 6.65 3.86
N GLU A 72 -2.79 6.84 4.31
CA GLU A 72 -1.59 6.52 3.53
C GLU A 72 -1.10 5.10 3.85
N PHE A 73 -0.75 4.32 2.82
CA PHE A 73 -0.28 2.95 2.98
C PHE A 73 0.87 2.66 2.02
N PHE A 74 1.87 1.93 2.51
CA PHE A 74 2.95 1.43 1.66
C PHE A 74 2.66 0.00 1.20
N SER A 75 2.85 -0.28 -0.09
CA SER A 75 2.46 -1.55 -0.70
C SER A 75 3.50 -2.12 -1.65
N VAL A 76 3.51 -3.46 -1.76
CA VAL A 76 4.09 -4.19 -2.88
C VAL A 76 2.99 -4.92 -3.62
N PHE A 77 3.05 -4.96 -4.94
CA PHE A 77 2.04 -5.63 -5.74
C PHE A 77 2.61 -6.20 -7.03
N LYS A 78 1.96 -7.22 -7.58
CA LYS A 78 2.32 -7.80 -8.87
C LYS A 78 2.11 -6.77 -9.96
N LYS A 79 3.12 -6.59 -10.81
CA LYS A 79 3.06 -5.70 -11.98
C LYS A 79 1.86 -6.00 -12.88
N SER A 80 1.45 -7.27 -12.98
CA SER A 80 0.31 -7.70 -13.79
C SER A 80 -1.01 -7.04 -13.37
N LEU A 81 -1.17 -6.65 -12.11
CA LEU A 81 -2.38 -5.97 -11.61
C LEU A 81 -2.57 -4.59 -12.24
N LEU A 82 -1.51 -3.96 -12.77
CA LEU A 82 -1.64 -2.69 -13.48
C LEU A 82 -2.23 -2.84 -14.88
N GLU A 83 -2.31 -4.05 -15.45
CA GLU A 83 -2.93 -4.33 -16.76
C GLU A 83 -2.46 -3.39 -17.89
N ASN A 84 -1.17 -3.05 -17.92
CA ASN A 84 -0.59 -2.08 -18.85
C ASN A 84 -1.17 -0.66 -18.77
N LYS A 85 -1.97 -0.34 -17.75
CA LYS A 85 -2.38 1.03 -17.46
C LYS A 85 -1.18 1.87 -17.04
N ARG A 86 -1.33 3.18 -17.22
CA ARG A 86 -0.36 4.21 -16.84
C ARG A 86 -1.09 5.28 -16.04
N PHE A 87 -0.34 6.08 -15.30
CA PHE A 87 -0.86 7.31 -14.72
C PHE A 87 -1.43 8.18 -15.84
N ASN A 88 -2.64 8.70 -15.62
CA ASN A 88 -3.28 9.61 -16.57
C ASN A 88 -2.95 11.05 -16.16
N GLU A 89 -2.00 11.67 -16.85
CA GLU A 89 -1.54 13.04 -16.55
C GLU A 89 -2.61 14.12 -16.82
N GLU A 90 -3.66 13.80 -17.57
CA GLU A 90 -4.75 14.75 -17.89
C GLU A 90 -5.81 14.86 -16.78
N PHE A 91 -5.70 14.07 -15.70
CA PHE A 91 -6.72 13.99 -14.65
C PHE A 91 -6.16 14.14 -13.24
N TYR A 92 -6.68 15.12 -12.49
CA TYR A 92 -6.35 15.30 -11.08
C TYR A 92 -6.96 14.15 -10.24
N GLY A 93 -6.14 13.43 -9.49
CA GLY A 93 -6.56 12.23 -8.74
C GLY A 93 -6.46 10.91 -9.53
N ASN A 94 -5.62 10.85 -10.57
CA ASN A 94 -5.44 9.66 -11.41
C ASN A 94 -5.02 8.40 -10.65
N GLU A 95 -4.37 8.53 -9.49
CA GLU A 95 -3.76 7.41 -8.78
C GLU A 95 -4.82 6.45 -8.25
N ALA A 96 -5.94 6.98 -7.77
CA ALA A 96 -7.08 6.18 -7.32
C ALA A 96 -7.62 5.26 -8.43
N THR A 97 -7.53 5.68 -9.70
CA THR A 97 -7.95 4.87 -10.85
C THR A 97 -6.97 3.74 -11.17
N LEU A 98 -5.71 3.86 -10.74
CA LEU A 98 -4.72 2.80 -10.79
C LEU A 98 -4.89 1.84 -9.60
N TRP A 99 -5.08 2.37 -8.40
CA TRP A 99 -5.20 1.62 -7.15
C TRP A 99 -6.37 0.65 -7.12
N VAL A 100 -7.50 0.99 -7.74
CA VAL A 100 -8.64 0.06 -7.85
C VAL A 100 -8.27 -1.28 -8.52
N ASN A 101 -7.23 -1.31 -9.36
CA ASN A 101 -6.79 -2.54 -10.02
C ASN A 101 -5.99 -3.45 -9.08
N LEU A 102 -5.34 -2.89 -8.04
CA LEU A 102 -4.58 -3.68 -7.07
C LEU A 102 -5.46 -4.68 -6.31
N TYR A 103 -6.73 -4.33 -6.12
CA TYR A 103 -7.70 -5.16 -5.40
C TYR A 103 -8.48 -6.13 -6.32
N LYS A 104 -8.05 -6.34 -7.58
CA LYS A 104 -8.66 -7.35 -8.46
C LYS A 104 -8.36 -8.78 -8.01
N GLU A 105 -7.22 -8.98 -7.35
CA GLU A 105 -6.81 -10.23 -6.73
C GLU A 105 -6.73 -10.07 -5.20
N LYS A 106 -6.45 -11.18 -4.51
CA LYS A 106 -6.36 -11.20 -3.04
C LYS A 106 -5.29 -10.22 -2.56
N SER A 107 -5.73 -9.27 -1.73
CA SER A 107 -4.87 -8.31 -1.04
C SER A 107 -4.74 -8.68 0.44
N PHE A 108 -3.57 -8.50 1.02
CA PHE A 108 -3.35 -8.71 2.46
C PHE A 108 -2.83 -7.43 3.11
N TYR A 109 -3.49 -7.03 4.20
CA TYR A 109 -3.05 -5.94 5.04
C TYR A 109 -2.28 -6.50 6.24
N ILE A 110 -1.09 -5.96 6.50
CA ILE A 110 -0.31 -6.20 7.72
C ILE A 110 -0.43 -4.97 8.61
N HIS A 111 -0.87 -5.14 9.85
CA HIS A 111 -1.06 -4.05 10.80
C HIS A 111 0.28 -3.62 11.42
N LYS A 112 1.14 -3.06 10.56
CA LYS A 112 2.50 -2.61 10.85
C LYS A 112 2.86 -1.45 9.94
N ALA A 113 3.73 -0.55 10.41
CA ALA A 113 4.28 0.50 9.55
C ALA A 113 5.48 0.00 8.72
N PHE A 114 5.60 0.49 7.49
CA PHE A 114 6.67 0.13 6.55
C PHE A 114 7.42 1.32 5.93
N ARG A 115 6.84 2.51 5.96
CA ARG A 115 7.41 3.74 5.40
C ARG A 115 7.23 4.90 6.38
N ILE A 116 8.18 5.82 6.41
CA ILE A 116 8.06 7.15 7.00
C ILE A 116 7.82 8.12 5.83
N TYR A 117 6.76 8.92 5.92
CA TYR A 117 6.43 10.00 4.99
C TYR A 117 6.00 11.26 5.76
#